data_AF-N2AY65-F1
#
_entry.id   AF-N2AY65-F1
#
_cell.length_a   1.000
_cell.length_b   1.000
_cell.length_c   1.000
_cell.angle_alpha   90.00
_cell.angle_beta   90.00
_cell.angle_gamma   90.00
#
_symmetry.space_group_name_H-M   'P 1'
#
loop_
_entity.id
_entity.type
_entity.pdbx_description
1 polymer ?
#
loop_
_entity_poly.entity_id
_entity_poly.type
_entity_poly.pdbx_seq_one_letter_code
_entity_poly.pdbx_strand_id
1 'polypeptide(L)'
;MKKTYEFKAETEKFILVNTNPNDKGEPFTIDKKEMQFDTNKFYQYVFSDIITEMEIEIVNKADSDDKLAKRLYETISEISSGVMKKLNEKCFSELGNKVM
;
A
#
# COMPACT_ATOMS: atom_id res chain seq x y z
N MET A 1 1.31 13.99 6.15
CA MET A 1 2.60 13.30 5.84
C MET A 1 2.36 12.31 4.69
N LYS A 2 3.40 11.81 4.00
CA LYS A 2 3.22 10.90 2.86
C LYS A 2 4.10 9.65 3.03
N LYS A 3 3.51 8.47 2.80
CA LYS A 3 4.20 7.17 2.75
C LYS A 3 4.13 6.67 1.30
N THR A 4 5.28 6.42 0.69
CA THR A 4 5.37 6.00 -0.71
C THR A 4 5.88 4.57 -0.80
N TYR A 5 5.26 3.78 -1.67
CA TYR A 5 5.67 2.43 -2.01
C TYR A 5 5.95 2.32 -3.50
N GLU A 6 6.85 1.43 -3.87
CA GLU A 6 7.03 1.00 -5.27
C GLU A 6 6.46 -0.40 -5.44
N PHE A 7 5.59 -0.56 -6.44
CA PHE A 7 5.13 -1.85 -6.91
C PHE A 7 6.01 -2.32 -8.06
N LYS A 8 6.64 -3.48 -7.91
CA LYS A 8 7.56 -4.08 -8.88
C LYS A 8 7.06 -5.46 -9.28
N ALA A 9 7.28 -5.81 -10.55
CA ALA A 9 7.06 -7.16 -11.05
C ALA A 9 8.43 -7.75 -11.43
N GLU A 10 8.80 -8.83 -10.77
CA GLU A 10 9.97 -9.65 -11.12
C GLU A 10 9.52 -10.92 -11.85
N THR A 11 10.48 -11.76 -12.24
CA THR A 11 10.22 -13.01 -12.97
C THR A 11 9.29 -13.96 -12.19
N GLU A 12 9.52 -14.14 -10.89
CA GLU A 12 8.78 -15.12 -10.08
C GLU A 12 7.79 -14.51 -9.08
N LYS A 13 7.83 -13.20 -8.86
CA LYS A 13 7.04 -12.55 -7.81
C LYS A 13 6.69 -11.11 -8.14
N PHE A 14 5.65 -10.61 -7.48
CA PHE A 14 5.38 -9.19 -7.33
C PHE A 14 5.89 -8.71 -5.98
N ILE A 15 6.34 -7.46 -5.91
CA ILE A 15 6.91 -6.86 -4.70
C ILE A 15 6.30 -5.48 -4.49
N LEU A 16 5.89 -5.20 -3.25
CA LEU A 16 5.56 -3.87 -2.78
C LEU A 16 6.61 -3.46 -1.74
N VAL A 17 7.42 -2.46 -2.06
CA VAL A 17 8.53 -2.01 -1.21
C VAL A 17 8.31 -0.57 -0.74
N ASN A 18 8.46 -0.32 0.55
CA ASN A 18 8.42 1.02 1.12
C ASN A 18 9.68 1.78 0.70
N THR A 19 9.53 3.03 0.25
CA THR A 19 10.67 3.85 -0.20
C THR A 19 11.37 4.58 0.94
N ASN A 20 10.84 4.52 2.17
CA ASN A 20 11.50 5.10 3.33
C ASN A 20 12.81 4.34 3.63
N PRO A 21 13.99 4.99 3.53
CA PRO A 21 15.28 4.33 3.76
C PRO A 21 15.48 3.88 5.21
N ASN A 22 14.67 4.39 6.14
CA ASN A 22 14.70 4.00 7.55
C ASN A 22 13.76 2.82 7.86
N ASP A 23 12.93 2.40 6.90
CA ASP A 23 12.09 1.21 7.08
C ASP A 23 12.96 -0.05 7.04
N LYS A 24 12.81 -0.87 8.08
CA LYS A 24 13.53 -2.15 8.24
C LYS A 24 12.61 -3.34 8.02
N GLY A 25 11.35 -3.10 7.66
CA GLY A 25 10.38 -4.16 7.35
C GLY A 25 10.78 -4.93 6.09
N GLU A 26 10.45 -6.22 6.07
CA GLU A 26 10.55 -7.00 4.84
C GLU A 26 9.50 -6.54 3.83
N PRO A 27 9.83 -6.45 2.53
CA PRO A 27 8.86 -6.10 1.50
C PRO A 27 7.68 -7.09 1.48
N PHE A 28 6.50 -6.58 1.15
CA PHE A 28 5.36 -7.45 0.87
C PHE A 28 5.53 -8.08 -0.52
N THR A 29 5.49 -9.41 -0.59
CA THR A 29 5.73 -10.17 -1.82
C THR A 29 4.59 -11.13 -2.12
N ILE A 30 4.25 -11.28 -3.40
CA ILE A 30 3.28 -12.25 -3.89
C ILE A 30 3.98 -13.13 -4.91
N ASP A 31 4.02 -14.43 -4.67
CA ASP A 31 4.55 -15.41 -5.61
C ASP A 31 3.61 -15.54 -6.83
N LYS A 32 4.16 -15.48 -8.05
CA LYS A 32 3.39 -15.53 -9.31
C LYS A 32 2.84 -16.92 -9.62
N LYS A 33 3.38 -17.99 -9.04
CA LYS A 33 2.88 -19.37 -9.20
C LYS A 33 1.71 -19.61 -8.26
N GLU A 34 1.86 -19.22 -7.00
CA GLU A 34 0.82 -19.42 -5.98
C GLU A 34 -0.31 -18.39 -6.10
N MET A 35 0.01 -17.15 -6.52
CA MET A 35 -0.94 -16.03 -6.68
C MET A 35 -1.81 -15.76 -5.45
N GLN A 36 -1.30 -16.08 -4.25
CA GLN A 36 -2.00 -15.84 -2.99
C GLN A 36 -1.72 -14.43 -2.48
N PHE A 37 -2.79 -13.64 -2.35
CA PHE A 37 -2.74 -12.32 -1.73
C PHE A 37 -3.03 -12.46 -0.23
N ASP A 38 -1.99 -12.38 0.60
CA ASP A 38 -2.16 -12.37 2.06
C ASP A 38 -2.64 -10.98 2.52
N THR A 39 -3.95 -10.86 2.67
CA THR A 39 -4.60 -9.63 3.14
C THR A 39 -4.09 -9.19 4.51
N ASN A 40 -3.89 -10.10 5.47
CA ASN A 40 -3.47 -9.71 6.81
C ASN A 40 -2.05 -9.13 6.79
N LYS A 41 -1.13 -9.80 6.08
CA LYS A 41 0.24 -9.33 5.92
C LYS A 41 0.28 -8.00 5.16
N PHE A 42 -0.55 -7.84 4.13
CA PHE A 42 -0.67 -6.58 3.40
C PHE A 42 -1.11 -5.43 4.31
N TYR A 43 -2.18 -5.62 5.09
CA TYR A 43 -2.69 -4.57 5.97
C TYR A 43 -1.69 -4.20 7.07
N GLN A 44 -1.02 -5.19 7.67
CA GLN A 44 0.04 -4.95 8.65
C GLN A 44 1.20 -4.17 8.03
N TYR A 45 1.65 -4.56 6.84
CA TYR A 45 2.76 -3.90 6.17
C TYR A 45 2.44 -2.46 5.79
N VAL A 46 1.24 -2.21 5.24
CA VAL A 46 0.91 -0.91 4.68
C VAL A 46 0.44 0.09 5.74
N PHE A 47 -0.34 -0.35 6.74
CA PHE A 47 -1.11 0.56 7.61
C PHE A 47 -0.80 0.47 9.12
N SER A 48 0.06 -0.44 9.59
CA SER A 48 0.23 -0.68 11.05
C SER A 48 0.76 0.51 11.85
N ASP A 49 1.48 1.42 11.22
CA ASP A 49 2.13 2.58 11.82
C ASP A 49 1.34 3.90 11.63
N ILE A 50 0.13 3.83 11.07
CA ILE A 50 -0.71 5.00 10.78
C ILE A 50 -1.46 5.43 12.03
N ILE A 51 -0.93 6.44 12.70
CA ILE A 51 -1.51 7.05 13.91
C ILE A 51 -2.00 8.49 13.72
N THR A 52 -1.72 9.09 12.56
CA THR A 52 -2.08 10.46 12.21
C THR A 52 -2.48 10.54 10.73
N GLU A 53 -3.13 11.64 10.34
CA GLU A 53 -3.49 11.89 8.94
C GLU A 53 -2.27 11.83 8.02
N MET A 54 -2.37 10.97 7.00
CA MET A 54 -1.32 10.81 6.00
C MET A 54 -1.88 10.34 4.65
N GLU A 55 -1.04 10.47 3.63
CA GLU A 55 -1.30 9.99 2.27
C GLU A 55 -0.46 8.73 2.02
N ILE A 56 -1.05 7.77 1.32
CA ILE A 56 -0.34 6.60 0.78
C ILE A 56 -0.31 6.72 -0.74
N GLU A 57 0.89 6.65 -1.30
CA GLU A 57 1.09 6.58 -2.74
C GLU A 57 1.77 5.26 -3.10
N ILE A 58 1.27 4.62 -4.16
CA ILE A 58 1.89 3.43 -4.73
C ILE A 58 2.32 3.78 -6.15
N VAL A 59 3.61 3.71 -6.40
CA VAL A 59 4.22 3.99 -7.71
C VAL A 59 4.38 2.68 -8.46
N ASN A 60 3.72 2.55 -9.61
CA ASN A 60 3.91 1.40 -10.48
C ASN A 60 5.28 1.46 -11.17
N LYS A 61 6.12 0.45 -10.93
CA LYS A 61 7.42 0.23 -11.59
C LYS A 61 7.45 -1.08 -12.40
N ALA A 62 6.33 -1.79 -12.49
CA ALA A 62 6.22 -2.97 -13.33
C ALA A 62 6.17 -2.57 -14.82
N ASP A 63 6.48 -3.53 -15.68
CA ASP A 63 6.29 -3.41 -17.12
C ASP A 63 4.82 -3.09 -17.44
N SER A 64 4.56 -2.09 -18.28
CA SER A 64 3.21 -1.69 -18.69
C SER A 64 2.47 -2.75 -19.48
N ASP A 65 3.18 -3.69 -20.11
CA ASP A 65 2.59 -4.76 -20.90
C ASP A 65 2.23 -6.00 -20.06
N ASP A 66 2.70 -6.09 -18.80
CA ASP A 66 2.32 -7.15 -17.87
C ASP A 66 0.89 -6.90 -17.33
N LYS A 67 -0.09 -7.53 -17.98
CA LYS A 67 -1.52 -7.43 -17.61
C LYS A 67 -1.81 -7.90 -16.18
N LEU A 68 -1.09 -8.91 -15.68
CA LEU A 68 -1.27 -9.39 -14.31
C LEU A 68 -0.71 -8.39 -13.31
N ALA A 69 0.48 -7.84 -13.58
CA ALA A 69 1.06 -6.78 -12.78
C ALA A 69 0.14 -5.56 -12.71
N LYS A 70 -0.41 -5.14 -13.85
CA LYS A 70 -1.36 -4.02 -13.93
C LYS A 70 -2.59 -4.25 -13.06
N ARG A 71 -3.24 -5.40 -13.18
CA ARG A 71 -4.43 -5.73 -12.40
C ARG A 71 -4.14 -5.77 -10.90
N LEU A 72 -3.00 -6.34 -10.51
CA LEU A 72 -2.61 -6.40 -9.10
C LEU A 72 -2.29 -5.01 -8.55
N TYR A 73 -1.56 -4.19 -9.31
CA TYR A 73 -1.30 -2.80 -8.96
C TYR A 73 -2.59 -1.99 -8.75
N GLU A 74 -3.54 -2.10 -9.68
CA GLU A 74 -4.85 -1.45 -9.57
C GLU A 74 -5.58 -1.88 -8.30
N THR A 75 -5.59 -3.19 -8.01
CA THR A 75 -6.21 -3.76 -6.80
C THR A 75 -5.58 -3.21 -5.51
N ILE A 76 -4.25 -3.22 -5.42
CA ILE A 76 -3.51 -2.71 -4.25
C ILE A 76 -3.77 -1.20 -4.07
N SER A 77 -3.81 -0.46 -5.17
CA SER A 77 -4.06 0.99 -5.16
C SER A 77 -5.49 1.31 -4.70
N GLU A 78 -6.48 0.55 -5.16
CA GLU A 78 -7.88 0.71 -4.76
C GLU A 78 -8.07 0.42 -3.27
N ILE A 79 -7.52 -0.69 -2.76
CA ILE A 79 -7.58 -1.03 -1.33
C ILE A 79 -6.94 0.09 -0.50
N SER A 80 -5.76 0.55 -0.89
CA SER A 80 -5.03 1.58 -0.15
C SER A 80 -5.78 2.90 -0.11
N SER A 81 -6.31 3.35 -1.25
CA SER A 81 -7.14 4.55 -1.33
C SER A 81 -8.42 4.41 -0.50
N GLY A 82 -9.11 3.28 -0.59
CA GLY A 82 -10.34 3.02 0.16
C GLY A 82 -10.15 3.00 1.67
N VAL A 83 -9.07 2.37 2.15
CA VAL A 83 -8.71 2.34 3.58
C VAL A 83 -8.35 3.75 4.06
N MET A 84 -7.48 4.47 3.35
CA MET A 84 -7.05 5.81 3.75
C MET A 84 -8.20 6.81 3.75
N LYS A 85 -9.09 6.76 2.75
CA LYS A 85 -10.31 7.57 2.75
C LYS A 85 -11.13 7.34 4.01
N LYS A 86 -11.38 6.09 4.38
CA LYS A 86 -12.15 5.75 5.60
C LYS A 86 -11.44 6.16 6.88
N LEU A 87 -10.11 5.99 6.97
CA LEU A 87 -9.34 6.42 8.14
C LEU A 87 -9.35 7.94 8.29
N ASN A 88 -9.16 8.68 7.21
CA ASN A 88 -9.21 10.14 7.23
C ASN A 88 -10.62 10.63 7.62
N GLU A 89 -11.67 10.04 7.03
CA GLU A 89 -13.06 10.39 7.33
C GLU A 89 -13.50 10.07 8.75
N LYS A 90 -13.02 8.97 9.35
CA LYS A 90 -13.53 8.49 10.65
C LYS A 90 -12.61 8.73 11.84
N CYS A 91 -11.29 8.79 11.62
CA CYS A 91 -10.31 8.81 12.69
C CYS A 91 -9.59 10.15 12.79
N PHE A 92 -9.45 10.90 11.70
CA PHE A 92 -8.66 12.14 11.69
C PHE A 92 -9.51 13.40 11.45
N SER A 93 -10.65 13.30 10.78
CA SER A 93 -11.58 14.43 10.55
C SER A 93 -12.18 15.01 11.84
N GLU A 94 -12.40 14.19 12.88
CA GLU A 94 -13.00 14.65 14.15
C GLU A 94 -12.03 15.41 15.08
N LEU A 95 -10.72 15.30 14.86
CA LEU A 95 -9.72 16.04 15.65
C LEU A 95 -9.69 17.55 15.33
N GLY A 96 -10.19 17.96 14.16
CA GLY A 96 -10.30 19.37 13.78
C GLY A 96 -11.51 20.12 14.36
N ASN A 97 -12.58 19.41 14.73
CA ASN A 97 -13.86 20.03 15.16
C ASN A 97 -14.07 20.11 16.68
N LYS A 98 -13.13 19.63 17.49
CA LYS A 98 -13.19 19.78 18.97
C LYS A 98 -12.42 20.98 19.51
N VAL A 99 -11.80 21.78 18.65
CA VAL A 99 -11.11 23.02 19.02
C VAL A 99 -11.61 24.17 18.14
N MET A 100 -12.92 24.45 18.20
CA MET A 100 -13.47 25.73 17.76
C MET A 100 -14.73 26.09 18.55
#